data_AF-A0A9Q8WB21-F1
#
_entry.id   AF-A0A9Q8WB21-F1
#
_cell.length_a   1.000
_cell.length_b   1.000
_cell.length_c   1.000
_cell.angle_alpha   90.00
_cell.angle_beta   90.00
_cell.angle_gamma   90.00
#
_symmetry.space_group_name_H-M   'P 1'
#
loop_
_entity.id
_entity.type
_entity.pdbx_description
1 polymer ?
#
loop_
_entity_poly.entity_id
_entity_poly.type
_entity_poly.pdbx_seq_one_letter_code
_entity_poly.pdbx_strand_id
1 'polypeptide(L)' 'FSNSKPIKLLRFIVVSTLFNNITFYILLTNTPFLYYLKNINKLRIYFNNINNLLIKGDIIIPIIYK' A
#
# COMPACT_ATOMS: atom_id res chain seq x y z
N PHE A 1 -17.18 5.10 0.42
CA PHE A 1 -16.17 5.44 1.45
C PHE A 1 -16.33 6.90 1.84
N SER A 2 -17.21 7.20 2.80
CA SER A 2 -17.32 8.54 3.39
C SER A 2 -17.81 8.35 4.83
N ASN A 3 -16.88 8.50 5.77
CA ASN A 3 -17.09 8.64 7.22
C ASN A 3 -15.76 9.15 7.75
N SER A 4 -15.48 10.43 7.50
CA SER A 4 -14.20 11.08 7.81
C SER A 4 -14.06 11.32 9.31
N LYS A 5 -13.73 10.26 10.06
CA LYS A 5 -13.07 10.44 11.36
C LYS A 5 -11.71 11.10 11.10
N PRO A 6 -11.31 12.11 11.89
CA PRO A 6 -10.01 12.76 11.70
C PRO A 6 -8.89 11.73 11.83
N ILE A 7 -8.01 11.71 10.83
CA ILE A 7 -6.83 10.84 10.84
C ILE A 7 -5.90 11.35 11.95
N LYS A 8 -5.68 10.55 12.99
CA LYS A 8 -4.81 10.93 14.10
C LYS A 8 -3.35 10.58 13.75
N LEU A 9 -2.49 11.59 13.66
CA LEU A 9 -1.04 11.39 13.61
C LEU A 9 -0.54 10.89 14.99
N LEU A 10 0.13 9.75 15.01
CA LEU A 10 0.77 9.24 16.24
C LEU A 10 2.20 9.76 16.35
N ARG A 11 2.96 9.67 15.26
CA ARG A 11 4.38 9.99 15.23
C ARG A 11 4.85 10.19 13.80
N PHE A 12 5.99 10.82 13.62
CA PHE A 12 6.75 10.78 12.37
C PHE A 12 8.19 10.34 12.64
N ILE A 13 8.81 9.72 11.63
CA ILE A 13 10.20 9.27 11.64
C ILE A 13 10.89 9.93 10.45
N VAL A 14 12.05 10.53 10.69
CA VAL A 14 12.88 11.10 9.62
C VAL A 14 14.03 10.14 9.37
N VAL A 15 14.20 9.73 8.12
CA VAL A 15 15.31 8.90 7.66
C VAL A 15 16.16 9.74 6.72
N SER A 16 17.39 10.04 7.13
CA SER A 16 18.34 10.75 6.27
C SER A 16 18.89 9.81 5.21
N THR A 17 18.84 10.26 3.96
CA THR A 17 19.50 9.58 2.83
C THR A 17 20.54 10.51 2.21
N LEU A 18 21.42 9.95 1.38
CA LEU A 18 22.44 10.71 0.66
C LEU A 18 21.87 11.82 -0.23
N PHE A 19 20.61 11.69 -0.65
CA PHE A 19 19.97 12.63 -1.56
C PHE A 19 19.07 13.62 -0.84
N ASN A 20 18.29 13.16 0.15
CA ASN A 20 17.39 14.00 0.95
C ASN A 20 16.83 13.24 2.17
N ASN A 21 16.24 13.97 3.11
CA ASN A 21 15.50 13.37 4.22
C ASN A 21 14.15 12.85 3.75
N ILE A 22 13.82 11.62 4.13
CA ILE A 22 12.51 11.00 3.92
C ILE A 22 11.74 11.01 5.24
N THR A 23 10.58 11.65 5.26
CA THR A 23 9.70 11.71 6.44
C THR A 23 8.58 10.68 6.32
N PHE A 24 8.55 9.72 7.23
CA PHE A 24 7.48 8.72 7.37
C PHE A 24 6.49 9.15 8.44
N TYR A 25 5.20 9.24 8.09
CA TYR A 25 4.12 9.55 9.03
C TYR A 25 3.43 8.26 9.49
N ILE A 26 3.38 8.06 10.81
CA ILE A 26 2.66 6.95 11.45
C ILE A 26 1.29 7.48 11.86
N LEU A 27 0.25 7.02 11.16
CA LEU A 27 -1.12 7.45 11.31
C LEU A 27 -1.93 6.35 12.00
N LEU A 28 -2.70 6.70 13.04
CA LEU A 28 -3.71 5.80 13.61
C LEU A 28 -4.97 5.89 12.76
N THR A 29 -5.03 5.05 11.73
CA THR A 29 -6.19 4.94 10.86
C THR A 29 -6.43 3.49 10.48
N ASN A 30 -7.70 3.13 10.33
CA ASN A 30 -8.05 1.85 9.71
C ASN A 30 -7.65 1.94 8.25
N THR A 31 -6.47 1.43 7.91
CA THR A 31 -5.96 1.37 6.53
C THR A 31 -6.57 0.16 5.82
N PRO A 32 -7.65 0.30 5.02
CA PRO A 32 -8.27 -0.84 4.34
C PRO A 32 -7.27 -1.46 3.37
N PHE A 33 -6.33 -0.66 2.87
CA PHE A 33 -5.20 -1.09 2.08
C PHE A 33 -4.31 -2.12 2.79
N LEU A 34 -3.98 -1.97 4.08
CA LEU A 34 -3.17 -2.99 4.78
C LEU A 34 -3.95 -4.30 4.99
N TYR A 35 -5.27 -4.22 5.23
CA TYR A 35 -6.13 -5.40 5.24
C TYR A 35 -6.16 -6.09 3.87
N TYR A 36 -6.19 -5.29 2.80
CA TYR A 36 -6.09 -5.79 1.43
C TYR A 36 -4.72 -6.45 1.18
N LEU A 37 -3.60 -5.88 1.65
CA LEU A 37 -2.27 -6.51 1.58
C LEU A 37 -2.21 -7.84 2.32
N LYS A 38 -2.82 -7.94 3.51
CA LYS A 38 -2.89 -9.20 4.27
C LYS A 38 -3.65 -10.27 3.46
N ASN A 39 -4.77 -9.89 2.84
CA ASN A 39 -5.57 -10.81 2.03
C ASN A 39 -4.83 -11.19 0.72
N ILE A 40 -4.19 -10.23 0.06
CA ILE A 40 -3.33 -10.45 -1.11
C ILE A 40 -2.23 -11.46 -0.78
N ASN A 41 -1.50 -11.26 0.32
CA ASN A 41 -0.46 -12.20 0.75
C ASN A 41 -1.04 -13.59 1.07
N LYS A 42 -2.17 -13.67 1.78
CA LYS A 42 -2.85 -14.93 2.08
C LYS A 42 -3.27 -15.67 0.81
N LEU A 43 -3.71 -14.94 -0.21
CA LEU A 43 -4.13 -15.49 -1.51
C LEU A 43 -2.96 -15.69 -2.48
N ARG A 44 -1.73 -15.37 -2.09
CA ARG A 44 -0.52 -15.37 -2.93
C ARG A 44 -0.71 -14.57 -4.22
N ILE A 45 -1.46 -13.49 -4.11
CA ILE A 45 -1.62 -12.51 -5.18
C ILE A 45 -0.48 -11.50 -5.02
N TYR A 46 0.05 -10.97 -6.11
CA TYR A 46 0.89 -9.77 -6.04
C TYR A 46 0.69 -8.91 -7.30
N PHE A 47 0.99 -7.63 -7.17
CA PHE A 47 0.96 -6.69 -8.30
C PHE A 47 2.39 -6.43 -8.78
N ASN A 48 2.67 -6.82 -10.02
CA ASN A 48 3.86 -6.41 -10.74
C ASN A 48 3.60 -5.02 -11.35
N ASN A 49 4.10 -4.00 -10.67
CA ASN A 49 3.97 -2.60 -11.05
C ASN A 49 4.82 -2.19 -12.26
N ILE A 50 5.83 -2.98 -12.65
CA ILE A 50 6.67 -2.69 -13.83
C ILE A 50 5.86 -3.02 -15.09
N ASN A 51 5.13 -4.13 -15.07
CA ASN A 51 4.38 -4.63 -16.23
C ASN A 51 2.87 -4.38 -16.11
N ASN A 52 2.41 -3.73 -15.03
CA ASN A 52 0.99 -3.56 -14.68
C ASN A 52 0.20 -4.88 -14.69
N LEU A 53 0.73 -5.94 -14.05
CA LEU A 53 0.10 -7.26 -13.99
C LEU A 53 -0.29 -7.63 -12.56
N LEU A 54 -1.51 -8.15 -12.37
CA LEU A 54 -1.91 -8.85 -11.15
C LEU A 54 -1.69 -10.35 -11.35
N ILE A 55 -0.88 -10.97 -10.50
CA ILE A 55 -0.45 -12.37 -10.66
C ILE A 55 -0.95 -13.19 -9.47
N LYS A 56 -1.49 -14.39 -9.72
CA LYS A 56 -1.91 -15.37 -8.72
C LYS A 56 -1.57 -16.79 -9.21
N GLY A 57 -0.40 -17.29 -8.83
CA GLY A 57 0.12 -18.54 -9.41
C GLY A 57 0.27 -18.39 -10.93
N ASP A 58 -0.37 -19.28 -11.69
CA ASP A 58 -0.34 -19.27 -13.17
C ASP A 58 -1.36 -18.30 -13.79
N ILE A 59 -2.20 -17.66 -12.97
CA ILE A 59 -3.19 -16.68 -13.44
C ILE A 59 -2.53 -15.31 -13.52
N ILE A 60 -2.52 -14.73 -14.72
CA ILE A 60 -1.97 -13.39 -14.99
C ILE A 60 -3.10 -12.51 -15.52
N ILE A 61 -3.37 -11.40 -14.85
CA ILE A 61 -4.42 -10.44 -15.21
C ILE A 61 -3.76 -9.09 -15.50
N PRO A 62 -3.81 -8.58 -16.75
CA PRO A 62 -3.33 -7.25 -17.04
C PRO A 62 -4.26 -6.20 -16.43
N ILE A 63 -3.68 -5.21 -15.76
CA ILE A 63 -4.43 -4.06 -15.24
C ILE A 63 -4.42 -2.96 -16.29
N ILE A 64 -5.60 -2.68 -16.86
CA ILE A 64 -5.81 -1.58 -17.79
C ILE A 64 -6.45 -0.43 -16.99
N TYR A 65 -5.76 0.70 -16.91
CA TYR A 65 -6.35 1.92 -16.36
C TYR A 65 -7.37 2.46 -17.37
N LYS A 66 -8.59 2.71 -16.89
CA LYS A 66 -9.66 3.35 -17.67
C LYS A 66 -9.67 4.85 -17.40
#